data_AF-A0A9P9T248-F1
#
_entry.id   AF-A0A9P9T248-F1
#
_cell.length_a   1.000
_cell.length_b   1.000
_cell.length_c   1.000
_cell.angle_alpha   90.00
_cell.angle_beta   90.00
_cell.angle_gamma   90.00
#
_symmetry.space_group_name_H-M   'P 1'
#
loop_
_entity.id
_entity.type
_entity.pdbx_description
1 polymer ?
#
loop_
_entity_poly.entity_id
_entity_poly.type
_entity_poly.pdbx_seq_one_letter_code
_entity_poly.pdbx_strand_id
1 'polypeptide(L)'
;MSNVEQRPFVPAKKVDTAYPLIDSDPHFKRVIGYARKSDYVAGAATATAGPGLMLLWERIAPSLVGKGGFAPIMRLSGAIGLSAGFLMFYQRSILRFYGFTENSREVAMDMKEMVAKVKKGEPLYGVSSTTPYIQGMASRNSRYSGVWLHVLPWFNFVNHNQHGVDTAKYYQQAERELEAEKN
;
A
#
# COMPACT_ATOMS: atom_id res chain seq x y z
N MET A 1 27.93 -2.15 -31.04
CA MET A 1 26.82 -3.12 -30.94
C MET A 1 26.19 -2.94 -29.56
N SER A 2 24.98 -2.40 -29.49
CA SER A 2 24.28 -2.22 -28.21
C SER A 2 23.87 -3.60 -27.70
N ASN A 3 24.44 -4.02 -26.57
CA ASN A 3 23.99 -5.19 -25.83
C ASN A 3 22.61 -4.91 -25.25
N VAL A 4 21.57 -5.05 -26.08
CA VAL A 4 20.19 -5.18 -25.61
C VAL A 4 20.07 -6.63 -25.13
N GLU A 5 20.52 -6.88 -23.90
CA GLU A 5 20.16 -8.12 -23.20
C GLU A 5 18.63 -8.20 -23.18
N GLN A 6 18.05 -9.05 -24.04
CA GLN A 6 16.66 -9.45 -23.91
C GLN A 6 16.56 -10.33 -22.66
N ARG A 7 16.41 -9.67 -21.52
CA ARG A 7 16.25 -10.37 -20.24
C ARG A 7 14.89 -11.07 -20.24
N PRO A 8 14.82 -12.33 -19.79
CA PRO A 8 13.57 -13.05 -19.74
C PRO A 8 12.59 -12.30 -18.84
N PHE A 9 11.42 -11.98 -19.39
CA PHE A 9 10.30 -11.46 -18.61
C PHE A 9 9.85 -12.56 -17.64
N VAL A 10 10.13 -12.38 -16.35
CA VAL A 10 9.63 -13.27 -15.30
C VAL A 10 8.27 -12.74 -14.87
N PRO A 11 7.16 -13.41 -15.22
CA PRO A 11 5.85 -12.96 -14.81
C PRO A 11 5.75 -12.98 -13.28
N ALA A 12 5.06 -11.97 -12.74
CA ALA A 12 4.78 -11.94 -11.31
C ALA A 12 3.91 -13.15 -10.93
N LYS A 13 4.19 -13.76 -9.77
CA LYS A 13 3.33 -14.79 -9.21
C LYS A 13 1.93 -14.22 -9.01
N LYS A 14 0.95 -14.77 -9.73
CA LYS A 14 -0.45 -14.52 -9.46
C LYS A 14 -0.83 -15.32 -8.22
N VAL A 15 -1.34 -14.64 -7.20
CA VAL A 15 -1.86 -15.27 -6.00
C VAL A 15 -3.35 -15.46 -6.24
N ASP A 16 -3.84 -16.68 -6.03
CA ASP A 16 -5.27 -16.94 -6.07
C ASP A 16 -5.90 -16.41 -4.78
N THR A 17 -6.88 -15.52 -4.93
CA THR A 17 -7.48 -14.77 -3.82
C THR A 17 -8.96 -14.60 -4.08
N ALA A 18 -9.76 -14.48 -3.01
CA ALA A 18 -11.21 -14.40 -3.12
C ALA A 18 -11.71 -13.13 -3.85
N TYR A 19 -10.88 -12.09 -3.93
CA TYR A 19 -11.22 -10.81 -4.55
C TYR A 19 -10.21 -10.50 -5.68
N PRO A 20 -10.58 -9.70 -6.69
CA PRO A 20 -9.68 -9.44 -7.82
C PRO A 20 -8.44 -8.65 -7.39
N LEU A 21 -7.28 -9.02 -7.95
CA LEU A 21 -6.04 -8.28 -7.78
C LEU A 21 -6.13 -6.90 -8.47
N ILE A 22 -5.86 -5.83 -7.71
CA ILE A 22 -5.72 -4.47 -8.24
C ILE A 22 -4.26 -4.20 -8.58
N ASP A 23 -3.37 -4.50 -7.64
CA ASP A 23 -1.95 -4.19 -7.73
C ASP A 23 -1.15 -5.07 -6.78
N SER A 24 -0.14 -5.79 -7.29
CA SER A 24 0.77 -6.63 -6.48
C SER A 24 1.89 -5.84 -5.77
N ASP A 25 2.07 -4.58 -6.14
CA ASP A 25 3.08 -3.69 -5.57
C ASP A 25 2.65 -2.21 -5.65
N PRO A 26 1.58 -1.82 -4.95
CA PRO A 26 1.02 -0.48 -5.06
C PRO A 26 1.98 0.57 -4.51
N HIS A 27 2.12 1.67 -5.24
CA HIS A 27 2.92 2.81 -4.80
C HIS A 27 2.39 3.35 -3.45
N PHE A 28 3.29 3.79 -2.56
CA PHE A 28 2.98 4.27 -1.21
C PHE A 28 1.81 5.27 -1.16
N LYS A 29 1.81 6.23 -2.09
CA LYS A 29 0.75 7.24 -2.21
C LYS A 29 -0.62 6.64 -2.52
N ARG A 30 -0.70 5.58 -3.33
CA ARG A 30 -1.97 4.91 -3.67
C ARG A 30 -2.53 4.20 -2.45
N VAL A 31 -1.69 3.50 -1.68
CA VAL A 31 -2.10 2.81 -0.45
C VAL A 31 -2.73 3.79 0.54
N ILE A 32 -2.12 4.97 0.72
CA ILE A 32 -2.68 6.02 1.58
C ILE A 32 -3.96 6.62 0.98
N GLY A 33 -3.95 6.94 -0.32
CA GLY A 33 -5.09 7.58 -0.99
C GLY A 33 -6.36 6.69 -1.06
N TYR A 34 -6.18 5.37 -1.08
CA TYR A 34 -7.28 4.40 -1.13
C TYR A 34 -7.74 3.94 0.24
N ALA A 35 -7.08 4.40 1.31
CA ALA A 35 -7.45 4.00 2.66
C ALA A 35 -8.89 4.43 3.00
N ARG A 36 -9.63 3.52 3.63
CA ARG A 36 -10.98 3.76 4.14
C ARG A 36 -10.89 4.46 5.49
N LYS A 37 -11.98 5.15 5.87
CA LYS A 37 -12.11 5.74 7.23
C LYS A 37 -11.88 4.69 8.32
N SER A 38 -12.34 3.45 8.09
CA SER A 38 -12.15 2.34 9.03
C SER A 38 -10.68 1.98 9.25
N ASP A 39 -9.79 2.22 8.29
CA ASP A 39 -8.36 1.95 8.48
C ASP A 39 -7.71 3.01 9.36
N TYR A 40 -8.13 4.27 9.23
CA TYR A 40 -7.69 5.34 10.15
C TYR A 40 -8.17 5.07 11.57
N VAL A 41 -9.41 4.59 11.74
CA VAL A 41 -9.94 4.18 13.05
C VAL A 41 -9.12 3.02 13.63
N ALA A 42 -8.85 1.98 12.82
CA ALA A 42 -8.05 0.84 13.27
C ALA A 42 -6.60 1.25 13.62
N GLY A 43 -5.99 2.12 12.82
CA GLY A 43 -4.67 2.66 13.08
C GLY A 43 -4.63 3.52 14.35
N ALA A 44 -5.62 4.40 14.55
CA ALA A 44 -5.72 5.22 15.75
C ALA A 44 -5.95 4.37 17.01
N ALA A 45 -6.83 3.36 16.95
CA ALA A 45 -7.07 2.43 18.06
C ALA A 45 -5.80 1.65 18.42
N THR A 46 -5.05 1.20 17.41
CA THR A 46 -3.76 0.52 17.61
C THR A 46 -2.72 1.48 18.19
N ALA A 47 -2.71 2.74 17.75
CA ALA A 47 -1.76 3.73 18.22
C ALA A 47 -1.94 4.11 19.69
N THR A 48 -3.19 4.16 20.15
CA THR A 48 -3.50 4.47 21.55
C THR A 48 -3.41 3.26 22.46
N ALA A 49 -3.42 2.03 21.92
CA ALA A 49 -3.35 0.81 22.71
C ALA A 49 -2.08 0.74 23.59
N GLY A 50 -0.90 1.05 23.03
CA GLY A 50 0.36 1.03 23.78
C GLY A 50 0.36 1.93 25.04
N PRO A 51 0.24 3.27 24.88
CA PRO A 51 0.18 4.17 26.03
C PRO A 51 -1.05 3.96 26.92
N GLY A 52 -2.20 3.59 26.34
CA GLY A 52 -3.43 3.31 27.08
C GLY A 52 -3.29 2.11 28.01
N LEU A 53 -2.67 1.02 27.52
CA LEU A 53 -2.37 -0.16 28.33
C LEU A 53 -1.33 0.14 29.40
N MET A 54 -0.31 0.96 29.12
CA MET A 54 0.65 1.38 30.16
C MET A 54 -0.01 2.17 31.28
N LEU A 55 -0.92 3.09 30.96
CA LEU A 55 -1.70 3.81 31.97
C LEU A 55 -2.59 2.87 32.79
N LEU A 56 -3.21 1.88 32.14
CA LEU A 56 -4.02 0.88 32.82
C LEU A 56 -3.17 0.02 33.76
N TRP A 57 -2.01 -0.45 33.30
CA TRP A 57 -1.09 -1.24 34.13
C TRP A 57 -0.58 -0.46 35.34
N GLU A 58 -0.19 0.80 35.16
CA GLU A 58 0.26 1.64 36.28
C GLU A 58 -0.84 1.86 37.34
N ARG A 59 -2.12 1.82 36.94
CA ARG A 59 -3.25 1.87 37.89
C ARG A 59 -3.48 0.57 38.64
N ILE A 60 -3.24 -0.58 38.01
CA ILE A 60 -3.48 -1.90 38.60
C ILE A 60 -2.29 -2.35 39.46
N ALA A 61 -1.07 -2.11 38.97
CA ALA A 61 0.18 -2.48 39.61
C ALA A 61 1.16 -1.28 39.53
N PRO A 62 1.08 -0.34 40.48
CA PRO A 62 1.90 0.86 40.46
C PRO A 62 3.39 0.51 40.49
N SER A 63 4.17 1.15 39.60
CA SER A 63 5.62 0.95 39.54
C SER A 63 6.36 1.69 40.67
N LEU A 64 5.65 2.53 41.42
CA LEU A 64 6.19 3.38 42.51
C LEU A 64 7.31 4.32 42.03
N VAL A 65 7.39 4.58 40.73
CA VAL A 65 8.38 5.49 40.16
C VAL A 65 8.12 6.92 40.64
N GLY A 66 9.20 7.62 41.00
CA GLY A 66 9.12 9.03 41.41
C GLY A 66 8.56 9.93 40.31
N LYS A 67 8.17 11.16 40.69
CA LYS A 67 7.65 12.16 39.76
C LYS A 67 8.60 12.34 38.57
N GLY A 68 8.09 12.07 37.36
CA GLY A 68 8.84 12.21 36.11
C GLY A 68 9.35 10.90 35.50
N GLY A 69 9.39 9.79 36.24
CA GLY A 69 9.85 8.49 35.70
C GLY A 69 8.90 7.87 34.67
N PHE A 70 7.60 8.11 34.83
CA PHE A 70 6.57 7.54 33.95
C PHE A 70 6.43 8.29 32.61
N ALA A 71 6.77 9.58 32.55
CA ALA A 71 6.60 10.38 31.34
C ALA A 71 7.49 9.92 30.15
N PRO A 72 8.78 9.58 30.33
CA PRO A 72 9.59 8.96 29.28
C PRO A 72 9.00 7.63 28.77
N ILE A 73 8.48 6.78 29.66
CA ILE A 73 7.85 5.50 29.29
C ILE A 73 6.63 5.75 28.40
N MET A 74 5.81 6.74 28.76
CA MET A 74 4.64 7.13 27.96
C MET A 74 5.03 7.70 26.60
N ARG A 75 6.12 8.47 26.50
CA ARG A 75 6.63 8.96 25.20
C ARG A 75 7.10 7.82 24.31
N LEU A 76 7.88 6.88 24.86
CA LEU A 76 8.35 5.71 24.11
C LEU A 76 7.17 4.84 23.68
N SER A 77 6.24 4.54 24.60
CA SER A 77 5.04 3.77 24.32
C SER A 77 4.16 4.45 23.26
N GLY A 78 4.05 5.77 23.30
CA GLY A 78 3.39 6.56 22.27
C GLY A 78 4.08 6.47 20.91
N ALA A 79 5.42 6.56 20.84
CA ALA A 79 6.17 6.43 19.60
C ALA A 79 6.04 5.04 18.95
N ILE A 80 6.09 3.98 19.78
CA ILE A 80 5.85 2.60 19.34
C ILE A 80 4.41 2.44 18.89
N GLY A 81 3.45 2.95 19.67
CA GLY A 81 2.04 2.94 19.34
C GLY A 81 1.76 3.61 18.00
N LEU A 82 2.22 4.84 17.79
CA LEU A 82 2.05 5.56 16.53
C LEU A 82 2.65 4.79 15.34
N SER A 83 3.82 4.20 15.50
CA SER A 83 4.43 3.34 14.47
C SER A 83 3.56 2.12 14.16
N ALA A 84 3.13 1.39 15.18
CA ALA A 84 2.26 0.22 15.03
C ALA A 84 0.90 0.59 14.42
N GLY A 85 0.34 1.74 14.80
CA GLY A 85 -0.90 2.27 14.27
C GLY A 85 -0.80 2.62 12.80
N PHE A 86 0.31 3.25 12.38
CA PHE A 86 0.58 3.49 10.97
C PHE A 86 0.70 2.19 10.17
N LEU A 87 1.44 1.20 10.69
CA LEU A 87 1.59 -0.10 10.03
C LEU A 87 0.26 -0.85 9.94
N MET A 88 -0.58 -0.82 10.97
CA MET A 88 -1.92 -1.41 10.94
C MET A 88 -2.82 -0.73 9.89
N PHE A 89 -2.82 0.61 9.86
CA PHE A 89 -3.52 1.38 8.84
C PHE A 89 -3.08 0.99 7.43
N TYR A 90 -1.76 0.99 7.19
CA TYR A 90 -1.18 0.70 5.89
C TYR A 90 -1.46 -0.75 5.48
N GLN A 91 -1.34 -1.70 6.42
CA GLN A 91 -1.58 -3.11 6.21
C GLN A 91 -3.01 -3.38 5.74
N ARG A 92 -4.00 -2.79 6.41
CA ARG A 92 -5.40 -2.98 6.02
C ARG A 92 -5.69 -2.45 4.63
N SER A 93 -5.06 -1.34 4.25
CA SER A 93 -5.23 -0.76 2.91
C SER A 93 -4.55 -1.60 1.83
N ILE A 94 -3.29 -2.00 2.04
CA ILE A 94 -2.53 -2.74 1.03
C ILE A 94 -3.10 -4.15 0.79
N LEU A 95 -3.67 -4.79 1.81
CA LEU A 95 -4.33 -6.09 1.66
C LEU A 95 -5.55 -6.06 0.72
N ARG A 96 -6.21 -4.90 0.53
CA ARG A 96 -7.28 -4.75 -0.47
C ARG A 96 -6.73 -4.66 -1.89
N PHE A 97 -5.56 -4.06 -2.09
CA PHE A 97 -4.89 -4.07 -3.40
C PHE A 97 -4.54 -5.50 -3.83
N TYR A 98 -4.10 -6.32 -2.88
CA TYR A 98 -3.75 -7.72 -3.11
C TYR A 98 -4.95 -8.65 -3.32
N GLY A 99 -6.19 -8.19 -3.10
CA GLY A 99 -7.38 -9.03 -3.16
C GLY A 99 -7.56 -9.97 -1.97
N PHE A 100 -6.84 -9.75 -0.86
CA PHE A 100 -6.92 -10.60 0.34
C PHE A 100 -8.17 -10.27 1.18
N THR A 101 -8.76 -9.10 0.95
CA THR A 101 -9.97 -8.61 1.61
C THR A 101 -10.86 -7.91 0.59
N GLU A 102 -12.13 -7.71 0.95
CA GLU A 102 -13.12 -7.06 0.07
C GLU A 102 -12.60 -5.71 -0.45
N ASN A 103 -12.67 -5.53 -1.77
CA ASN A 103 -12.05 -4.40 -2.45
C ASN A 103 -12.88 -3.83 -3.62
N SER A 104 -14.20 -4.06 -3.65
CA SER A 104 -15.06 -3.63 -4.77
C SER A 104 -14.99 -2.13 -5.02
N ARG A 105 -15.00 -1.33 -3.95
CA ARG A 105 -14.83 0.12 -4.01
C ARG A 105 -13.48 0.50 -4.65
N GLU A 106 -12.40 -0.11 -4.19
CA GLU A 106 -11.05 0.17 -4.65
C GLU A 106 -10.85 -0.25 -6.11
N VAL A 107 -11.46 -1.36 -6.55
CA VAL A 107 -11.47 -1.77 -7.97
C VAL A 107 -12.15 -0.72 -8.84
N ALA A 108 -13.30 -0.21 -8.41
CA ALA A 108 -14.02 0.83 -9.15
C ALA A 108 -13.23 2.16 -9.19
N MET A 109 -12.60 2.53 -8.07
CA MET A 109 -11.72 3.70 -8.00
C MET A 109 -10.50 3.56 -8.91
N ASP A 110 -9.86 2.39 -8.92
CA ASP A 110 -8.70 2.08 -9.76
C ASP A 110 -9.07 2.14 -11.24
N MET A 111 -10.19 1.53 -11.64
CA MET A 111 -10.68 1.61 -13.02
C MET A 111 -10.88 3.06 -13.45
N LYS A 112 -11.58 3.86 -12.62
CA LYS A 112 -11.83 5.28 -12.91
C LYS A 112 -10.53 6.09 -13.00
N GLU A 113 -9.58 5.88 -12.08
CA GLU A 113 -8.29 6.57 -12.07
C GLU A 113 -7.48 6.24 -13.33
N MET A 114 -7.38 4.95 -13.67
CA MET A 114 -6.55 4.47 -14.78
C MET A 114 -7.14 4.86 -16.13
N VAL A 115 -8.47 4.74 -16.30
CA VAL A 115 -9.16 5.19 -17.52
C VAL A 115 -8.98 6.70 -17.71
N ALA A 116 -9.09 7.49 -16.65
CA ALA A 116 -8.86 8.93 -16.74
C ALA A 116 -7.42 9.27 -17.17
N LYS A 117 -6.41 8.51 -16.72
CA LYS A 117 -5.02 8.65 -17.19
C LYS A 117 -4.88 8.28 -18.66
N VAL A 118 -5.49 7.16 -19.09
CA VAL A 118 -5.47 6.73 -20.49
C VAL A 118 -6.09 7.80 -21.39
N LYS A 119 -7.27 8.33 -21.05
CA LYS A 119 -7.93 9.40 -21.81
C LYS A 119 -7.07 10.67 -21.93
N LYS A 120 -6.21 10.94 -20.95
CA LYS A 120 -5.24 12.06 -20.94
C LYS A 120 -3.91 11.75 -21.65
N GLY A 121 -3.69 10.51 -22.08
CA GLY A 121 -2.40 10.07 -22.61
C GLY A 121 -1.28 9.99 -21.54
N GLU A 122 -1.64 9.92 -20.26
CA GLU A 122 -0.70 9.81 -19.15
C GLU A 122 -0.30 8.34 -18.90
N PRO A 123 0.94 8.07 -18.44
CA PRO A 123 1.34 6.73 -18.05
C PRO A 123 0.56 6.25 -16.82
N LEU A 124 0.04 5.02 -16.88
CA LEU A 124 -0.82 4.41 -15.84
C LEU A 124 -0.21 4.50 -14.43
N TYR A 125 1.08 4.16 -14.32
CA TYR A 125 1.82 4.07 -13.06
C TYR A 125 2.84 5.20 -12.86
N GLY A 126 2.71 6.28 -13.64
CA GLY A 126 3.60 7.44 -13.56
C GLY A 126 4.94 7.26 -14.26
N VAL A 127 5.82 8.25 -14.09
CA VAL A 127 7.18 8.26 -14.65
C VAL A 127 8.19 8.09 -13.51
N SER A 128 9.24 7.30 -13.74
CA SER A 128 10.35 7.14 -12.81
C SER A 128 11.62 7.76 -13.37
N SER A 129 12.43 8.34 -12.49
CA SER A 129 13.77 8.86 -12.80
C SER A 129 14.83 7.74 -12.88
N THR A 130 14.44 6.49 -12.58
CA THR A 130 15.36 5.35 -12.55
C THR A 130 15.30 4.54 -13.84
N THR A 131 16.40 3.85 -14.16
CA THR A 131 16.46 2.99 -15.35
C THR A 131 15.47 1.83 -15.26
N PRO A 132 15.01 1.26 -16.39
CA PRO A 132 14.13 0.09 -16.38
C PRO A 132 14.69 -1.09 -15.58
N TYR A 133 16.02 -1.23 -15.52
CA TYR A 133 16.66 -2.24 -14.68
C TYR A 133 16.41 -2.00 -13.20
N ILE A 134 16.67 -0.79 -12.71
CA ILE A 134 16.46 -0.43 -11.31
C ILE A 134 14.98 -0.54 -10.93
N GLN A 135 14.07 -0.17 -11.83
CA GLN A 135 12.63 -0.39 -11.64
C GLN A 135 12.28 -1.87 -11.47
N GLY A 136 12.87 -2.75 -12.28
CA GLY A 136 12.68 -4.19 -12.17
C GLY A 136 13.32 -4.83 -10.93
N MET A 137 14.40 -4.24 -10.40
CA MET A 137 14.98 -4.64 -9.12
C MET A 137 14.13 -4.16 -7.95
N ALA A 138 13.66 -2.91 -8.00
CA ALA A 138 12.80 -2.32 -6.99
C ALA A 138 11.51 -3.14 -6.83
N SER A 139 10.81 -3.42 -7.93
CA SER A 139 9.57 -4.21 -7.92
C SER A 139 9.75 -5.61 -7.32
N ARG A 140 10.91 -6.25 -7.50
CA ARG A 140 11.18 -7.58 -6.91
C ARG A 140 11.38 -7.51 -5.39
N ASN A 141 11.89 -6.40 -4.88
CA ASN A 141 12.07 -6.18 -3.45
C ASN A 141 10.78 -5.72 -2.76
N SER A 142 9.94 -4.92 -3.42
CA SER A 142 8.71 -4.37 -2.82
C SER A 142 7.45 -5.18 -3.06
N ARG A 143 7.40 -6.03 -4.09
CA ARG A 143 6.22 -6.87 -4.37
C ARG A 143 5.82 -7.72 -3.18
N TYR A 144 4.53 -7.65 -2.82
CA TYR A 144 3.93 -8.32 -1.66
C TYR A 144 4.63 -8.05 -0.30
N SER A 145 5.50 -7.05 -0.20
CA SER A 145 6.17 -6.69 1.06
C SER A 145 5.18 -6.29 2.17
N GLY A 146 3.96 -5.89 1.80
CA GLY A 146 2.84 -5.65 2.71
C GLY A 146 2.59 -6.82 3.69
N VAL A 147 2.75 -8.06 3.23
CA VAL A 147 2.51 -9.26 4.07
C VAL A 147 3.49 -9.34 5.26
N TRP A 148 4.67 -8.71 5.15
CA TRP A 148 5.77 -8.81 6.11
C TRP A 148 6.08 -7.50 6.87
N LEU A 149 5.17 -6.52 6.83
CA LEU A 149 5.38 -5.17 7.42
C LEU A 149 5.67 -5.16 8.93
N HIS A 150 5.22 -6.19 9.66
CA HIS A 150 5.43 -6.30 11.10
C HIS A 150 6.87 -6.66 11.50
N VAL A 151 7.68 -7.14 10.55
CA VAL A 151 9.11 -7.43 10.78
C VAL A 151 9.98 -6.38 10.09
N LEU A 152 9.68 -6.05 8.84
CA LEU A 152 10.43 -5.07 8.06
C LEU A 152 9.46 -4.16 7.30
N PRO A 153 9.34 -2.88 7.67
CA PRO A 153 8.50 -1.94 6.93
C PRO A 153 9.19 -1.59 5.62
N TRP A 154 8.73 -2.21 4.54
CA TRP A 154 9.22 -1.98 3.19
C TRP A 154 8.08 -1.49 2.30
N PHE A 155 8.33 -0.43 1.54
CA PHE A 155 7.30 0.26 0.76
C PHE A 155 7.77 0.54 -0.66
N ASN A 156 6.82 0.62 -1.59
CA ASN A 156 7.10 1.01 -2.96
C ASN A 156 7.10 2.54 -3.12
N PHE A 157 8.26 3.10 -3.46
CA PHE A 157 8.45 4.50 -3.84
C PHE A 157 8.91 4.69 -5.29
N VAL A 158 8.91 3.61 -6.09
CA VAL A 158 9.39 3.61 -7.47
C VAL A 158 8.20 3.40 -8.41
N ASN A 159 7.97 4.36 -9.29
CA ASN A 159 7.00 4.23 -10.38
C ASN A 159 7.52 3.23 -11.43
N HIS A 160 7.23 1.95 -11.29
CA HIS A 160 7.57 0.91 -12.25
C HIS A 160 6.32 0.38 -12.95
N ASN A 161 6.46 -0.41 -14.03
CA ASN A 161 5.31 -0.98 -14.75
C ASN A 161 4.98 -2.43 -14.37
N GLN A 162 5.47 -2.93 -13.23
CA GLN A 162 5.40 -4.36 -12.86
C GLN A 162 4.38 -4.66 -11.75
N HIS A 163 3.10 -4.37 -12.02
CA HIS A 163 2.02 -4.43 -11.02
C HIS A 163 1.25 -5.76 -10.99
N GLY A 164 1.55 -6.71 -11.88
CA GLY A 164 0.98 -8.07 -11.84
C GLY A 164 -0.45 -8.17 -12.36
N VAL A 165 -0.96 -7.11 -12.98
CA VAL A 165 -2.29 -7.05 -13.61
C VAL A 165 -2.18 -6.80 -15.10
N ASP A 166 -3.18 -7.26 -15.85
CA ASP A 166 -3.33 -6.91 -17.25
C ASP A 166 -3.84 -5.46 -17.36
N THR A 167 -3.03 -4.60 -17.95
CA THR A 167 -3.33 -3.18 -18.13
C THR A 167 -4.22 -2.92 -19.34
N ALA A 168 -4.35 -3.88 -20.27
CA ALA A 168 -5.19 -3.74 -21.46
C ALA A 168 -6.65 -3.42 -21.11
N LYS A 169 -7.14 -3.95 -19.98
CA LYS A 169 -8.48 -3.68 -19.47
C LYS A 169 -8.79 -2.18 -19.33
N TYR A 170 -7.81 -1.35 -18.98
CA TYR A 170 -8.00 0.09 -18.81
C TYR A 170 -8.14 0.80 -20.17
N TYR A 171 -7.35 0.38 -21.16
CA TYR A 171 -7.42 0.92 -22.51
C TYR A 171 -8.74 0.57 -23.18
N GLN A 172 -9.15 -0.70 -23.09
CA GLN A 172 -10.44 -1.16 -23.63
C GLN A 172 -11.64 -0.45 -22.98
N GLN A 173 -11.57 -0.17 -21.68
CA GLN A 173 -12.62 0.58 -20.99
C GLN A 173 -12.62 2.06 -21.42
N ALA A 174 -11.44 2.67 -21.57
CA ALA A 174 -11.31 4.04 -22.05
C ALA A 174 -11.87 4.20 -23.47
N GLU A 175 -11.57 3.26 -24.38
CA GLU A 175 -12.12 3.22 -25.73
C GLU A 175 -13.65 3.16 -25.71
N ARG A 176 -14.23 2.24 -24.94
CA ARG A 176 -15.69 2.11 -24.79
C ARG A 176 -16.34 3.40 -24.28
N GLU A 177 -15.74 4.07 -23.31
CA GLU A 177 -16.27 5.33 -22.79
C GLU A 177 -16.15 6.48 -23.80
N LEU A 178 -15.03 6.57 -24.54
CA LEU A 178 -14.85 7.58 -25.59
C LEU A 178 -15.79 7.35 -26.78
N GLU A 179 -16.12 6.11 -27.10
CA GLU A 179 -17.13 5.77 -28.10
C GLU A 179 -18.54 6.15 -27.64
N ALA A 180 -18.87 5.90 -26.36
CA ALA A 180 -20.15 6.30 -25.78
C ALA A 180 -20.33 7.83 -25.70
N GLU A 181 -19.26 8.59 -25.51
CA GLU A 181 -19.27 10.06 -25.49
C GLU A 181 -19.46 10.69 -26.90
N LYS A 182 -19.24 9.92 -27.97
CA LYS A 182 -19.40 10.39 -29.37
C LYS A 182 -20.82 10.25 -29.90
N ASN A 183 -21.64 9.40 -29.29
CA ASN A 183 -23.03 9.12 -29.67
C ASN A 183 -24.00 9.92 -28.82
#